data_AF-A0AAV7NFL0-F1
#
_entry.id   AF-A0AAV7NFL0-F1
#
_cell.length_a   1.000
_cell.length_b   1.000
_cell.length_c   1.000
_cell.angle_alpha   90.00
_cell.angle_beta   90.00
_cell.angle_gamma   90.00
#
_symmetry.space_group_name_H-M   'P 1'
#
loop_
_entity.id
_entity.type
_entity.pdbx_description
1 polymer ?
#
loop_
_entity_poly.entity_id
_entity_poly.type
_entity_poly.pdbx_seq_one_letter_code
_entity_poly.pdbx_strand_id
1 'polypeptide(L)'
;MEDDLHVVQVVHTIECRWLPTCQVLLQGLTVPTLDDTGSSINLKGAEGYRRLSKLPQLKPTQVQVYAFGKARPLEMAGVFTAEVAHESTAVLAKIYVSKEWSGFLLGCQTAQELDLVHFAFGIHARNLEDLIKELDSLFKGIGCLKGPPLKLPMDDSVAPVAL
;
A
#
# COMPACT_ATOMS: atom_id res chain seq x y z
N MET A 1 0.54 7.45 -27.48
CA MET A 1 1.38 6.56 -26.65
C MET A 1 1.79 7.43 -25.48
N GLU A 2 0.94 7.49 -24.45
CA GLU A 2 1.31 8.11 -23.18
C GLU A 2 2.27 7.15 -22.47
N ASP A 3 3.54 7.54 -22.35
CA ASP A 3 4.46 6.94 -21.39
C ASP A 3 4.22 7.62 -20.05
N ASP A 4 3.35 7.03 -19.23
CA ASP A 4 3.15 7.46 -17.85
C ASP A 4 4.41 7.13 -17.03
N LEU A 5 5.14 8.19 -16.65
CA LEU A 5 6.22 8.12 -15.67
C LEU A 5 5.62 7.79 -14.30
N HIS A 6 5.53 6.50 -13.97
CA HIS A 6 5.12 6.06 -12.65
C HIS A 6 6.30 6.18 -11.68
N VAL A 7 6.28 7.23 -10.84
CA VAL A 7 7.14 7.28 -9.65
C VAL A 7 6.54 6.33 -8.63
N VAL A 8 7.24 5.24 -8.37
CA VAL A 8 6.86 4.22 -7.38
C VAL A 8 7.73 4.47 -6.15
N GLN A 9 7.13 4.50 -4.97
CA GLN A 9 7.83 4.57 -3.69
C GLN A 9 7.65 3.25 -2.95
N VAL A 10 8.76 2.62 -2.55
CA VAL A 10 8.77 1.39 -1.75
C VAL A 10 9.30 1.70 -0.36
N VAL A 11 8.53 1.43 0.69
CA VAL A 11 8.96 1.67 2.09
C VAL A 11 9.61 0.41 2.65
N HIS A 12 10.82 0.54 3.19
CA HIS A 12 11.42 -0.54 3.98
C HIS A 12 12.14 0.04 5.20
N THR A 13 11.60 -0.24 6.39
CA THR A 13 12.28 0.01 7.66
C THR A 13 12.42 -1.32 8.39
N ILE A 14 13.66 -1.76 8.57
CA ILE A 14 14.03 -2.99 9.27
C ILE A 14 14.02 -2.67 10.77
N GLU A 15 12.84 -2.65 11.40
CA GLU A 15 12.68 -2.76 12.87
C GLU A 15 11.21 -2.96 13.34
N CYS A 16 10.31 -3.46 12.47
CA CYS A 16 8.94 -3.81 12.86
C CYS A 16 8.77 -5.33 13.07
N ARG A 17 8.36 -5.74 14.28
CA ARG A 17 8.09 -7.16 14.62
C ARG A 17 6.85 -7.75 13.92
N TRP A 18 6.02 -6.92 13.31
CA TRP A 18 4.82 -7.35 12.59
C TRP A 18 4.78 -6.63 11.24
N LEU A 19 5.38 -7.24 10.23
CA LEU A 19 5.24 -6.81 8.85
C LEU A 19 3.97 -7.46 8.27
N PRO A 20 3.14 -6.72 7.52
CA PRO A 20 1.96 -7.29 6.88
C PRO A 20 2.41 -8.24 5.75
N THR A 21 2.38 -9.54 6.01
CA THR A 21 2.78 -10.55 5.03
C THR A 21 1.66 -11.54 4.77
N CYS A 22 1.54 -11.97 3.52
CA CYS A 22 0.66 -13.08 3.12
C CYS A 22 1.42 -14.05 2.19
N GLN A 23 0.77 -15.15 1.82
CA GLN A 23 1.31 -16.12 0.87
C GLN A 23 0.45 -16.12 -0.39
N VAL A 24 1.06 -15.85 -1.54
CA VAL A 24 0.37 -15.90 -2.83
C VAL A 24 0.91 -17.02 -3.69
N LEU A 25 0.04 -17.64 -4.48
CA LEU A 25 0.45 -18.54 -5.55
C LEU A 25 0.83 -17.70 -6.77
N LEU A 26 2.09 -17.82 -7.20
CA LEU A 26 2.63 -17.14 -8.37
C LEU A 26 3.38 -18.14 -9.23
N GLN A 27 2.95 -18.31 -10.48
CA GLN A 27 3.65 -19.17 -11.45
C GLN A 27 3.94 -20.59 -10.93
N GLY A 28 2.98 -21.17 -10.21
CA GLY A 28 3.07 -22.52 -9.64
C GLY A 28 3.88 -22.63 -8.35
N LEU A 29 4.36 -21.52 -7.78
CA LEU A 29 5.06 -21.47 -6.51
C LEU A 29 4.31 -20.59 -5.51
N THR A 30 4.06 -21.11 -4.31
CA THR A 30 3.60 -20.29 -3.18
C THR A 30 4.77 -19.47 -2.64
N VAL A 31 4.62 -18.14 -2.64
CA VAL A 31 5.67 -17.19 -2.26
C VAL A 31 5.17 -16.26 -1.16
N PRO A 32 5.98 -16.00 -0.11
CA PRO A 32 5.64 -14.96 0.85
C PRO A 32 5.77 -13.58 0.21
N THR A 33 4.82 -12.70 0.52
CA THR A 33 4.81 -11.28 0.10
C THR A 33 4.85 -10.36 1.30
N LEU A 34 5.36 -9.15 1.09
CA LEU A 34 5.12 -8.00 1.94
C LEU A 34 4.03 -7.16 1.28
N ASP A 35 2.92 -6.95 1.97
CA ASP A 35 1.80 -6.19 1.45
C ASP A 35 2.05 -4.70 1.74
N ASP A 36 2.44 -3.95 0.71
CA ASP A 36 2.85 -2.56 0.82
C ASP A 36 1.80 -1.66 0.16
N THR A 37 0.86 -1.16 0.98
CA THR A 37 -0.17 -0.22 0.52
C THR A 37 0.41 1.11 0.04
N GLY A 38 1.68 1.40 0.35
CA GLY A 38 2.41 2.56 -0.18
C GLY A 38 3.00 2.34 -1.57
N SER A 39 3.06 1.09 -2.05
CA SER A 39 3.60 0.75 -3.37
C SER A 39 2.51 0.74 -4.45
N SER A 40 2.79 1.40 -5.58
CA SER A 40 1.94 1.36 -6.78
C SER A 40 2.23 0.18 -7.71
N ILE A 41 3.25 -0.65 -7.41
CA ILE A 41 3.61 -1.81 -8.23
C ILE A 41 3.85 -3.06 -7.38
N ASN A 42 3.80 -4.21 -8.05
CA ASN A 42 4.35 -5.45 -7.51
C ASN A 42 5.84 -5.56 -7.88
N LEU A 43 6.70 -5.78 -6.90
CA LEU A 43 8.16 -5.83 -7.10
C LEU A 43 8.75 -7.11 -6.53
N LYS A 44 9.38 -7.92 -7.39
CA LYS A 44 10.04 -9.16 -7.02
C LYS A 44 11.55 -9.09 -7.21
N GLY A 45 12.31 -9.72 -6.32
CA GLY A 45 13.75 -9.86 -6.47
C GLY A 45 14.14 -10.84 -7.57
N ALA A 46 15.25 -10.58 -8.27
CA ALA A 46 15.74 -11.43 -9.36
C ALA A 46 16.05 -12.86 -8.91
N GLU A 47 16.55 -13.07 -7.68
CA GLU A 47 16.76 -14.42 -7.14
C GLU A 47 15.44 -15.15 -6.95
N GLY A 48 14.45 -14.52 -6.30
CA GLY A 48 13.13 -15.11 -6.10
C GLY A 48 12.41 -15.39 -7.42
N TYR A 49 12.60 -14.55 -8.45
CA TYR A 49 12.07 -14.78 -9.79
C TYR A 49 12.67 -16.06 -10.41
N ARG A 50 13.98 -16.28 -10.30
CA ARG A 50 14.65 -17.49 -10.82
C ARG A 50 14.19 -18.80 -10.17
N ARG A 51 13.55 -18.72 -8.99
CA ARG A 51 13.03 -19.87 -8.25
C ARG A 51 11.58 -20.24 -8.61
N LEU A 52 10.89 -19.45 -9.44
CA LEU A 52 9.53 -19.75 -9.87
C LEU A 52 9.47 -21.09 -10.61
N SER A 53 8.45 -21.90 -10.33
CA SER A 53 8.29 -23.23 -10.95
C SER A 53 8.04 -23.15 -12.46
N LYS A 54 7.30 -22.12 -12.90
CA LYS A 54 7.12 -21.79 -14.31
C LYS A 54 7.75 -20.43 -14.57
N LEU A 55 8.94 -20.39 -15.16
CA LEU A 55 9.69 -19.15 -15.35
C LEU A 55 9.11 -18.33 -16.52
N PRO A 56 8.42 -17.20 -16.28
CA PRO A 56 7.84 -16.39 -17.34
C PRO A 56 8.93 -15.56 -18.03
N GLN A 57 8.81 -15.30 -19.34
CA GLN A 57 9.78 -14.46 -20.05
C GLN A 57 9.71 -13.01 -19.57
N LEU A 58 10.85 -12.45 -19.15
CA LEU A 58 10.95 -11.02 -18.85
C LEU A 58 10.96 -10.19 -20.13
N LYS A 59 10.11 -9.18 -20.16
CA LYS A 59 10.15 -8.11 -21.16
C LYS A 59 11.00 -6.96 -20.62
N PRO A 60 11.73 -6.23 -21.49
CA PRO A 60 12.35 -4.97 -21.11
C PRO A 60 11.31 -4.00 -20.55
N THR A 61 11.71 -3.17 -19.59
CA THR A 61 10.88 -2.11 -19.02
C THR A 61 11.66 -0.80 -19.05
N GLN A 62 10.97 0.29 -19.36
CA GLN A 62 11.51 1.65 -19.23
C GLN A 62 11.07 2.31 -17.91
N VAL A 63 10.18 1.66 -17.14
CA VAL A 63 9.71 2.15 -15.84
C VAL A 63 10.87 2.22 -14.86
N GLN A 64 11.06 3.40 -14.28
CA GLN A 64 12.05 3.66 -13.24
C GLN A 64 11.40 3.49 -11.86
N VAL A 65 11.88 2.52 -11.09
CA VAL A 65 11.35 2.20 -9.76
C VAL A 65 12.27 2.81 -8.70
N TYR A 66 11.72 3.55 -7.75
CA TYR A 66 12.50 4.19 -6.69
C TYR A 66 12.14 3.58 -5.33
N ALA A 67 13.15 3.23 -4.54
CA ALA A 67 12.90 2.98 -3.13
C ALA A 67 12.70 4.32 -2.42
N PHE A 68 11.90 4.33 -1.35
CA PHE A 68 11.62 5.53 -0.58
C PHE A 68 12.92 6.21 -0.11
N GLY A 69 13.02 7.52 -0.33
CA GLY A 69 14.19 8.32 0.01
C GLY A 69 15.44 8.03 -0.84
N LYS A 70 15.36 7.22 -1.91
CA LYS A 70 16.47 7.01 -2.85
C LYS A 70 16.33 7.92 -4.06
N ALA A 71 17.41 8.63 -4.39
CA ALA A 71 17.48 9.48 -5.58
C ALA A 71 17.80 8.71 -6.88
N ARG A 72 18.36 7.50 -6.77
CA ARG A 72 18.65 6.62 -7.92
C ARG A 72 17.58 5.54 -8.06
N PRO A 73 17.14 5.21 -9.28
CA PRO A 73 16.24 4.09 -9.48
C PRO A 73 16.95 2.77 -9.17
N LEU A 74 16.15 1.75 -8.83
CA LEU A 74 16.60 0.37 -8.69
C LEU A 74 17.01 -0.18 -10.06
N GLU A 75 18.07 -0.98 -10.09
CA GLU A 75 18.43 -1.72 -11.30
C GLU A 75 17.38 -2.79 -11.62
N MET A 76 16.68 -2.62 -12.74
CA MET A 76 15.61 -3.52 -13.16
C MET A 76 16.14 -4.64 -14.07
N ALA A 77 15.62 -5.86 -13.89
CA ALA A 77 15.82 -6.99 -14.79
C ALA A 77 14.75 -7.07 -15.89
N GLY A 78 13.55 -6.54 -15.62
CA GLY A 78 12.44 -6.54 -16.58
C GLY A 78 11.08 -6.54 -15.89
N VAL A 79 10.05 -6.85 -16.67
CA VAL A 79 8.67 -6.98 -16.21
C VAL A 79 8.00 -8.18 -16.87
N PHE A 80 7.09 -8.83 -16.16
CA PHE A 80 6.19 -9.83 -16.72
C PHE A 80 4.79 -9.66 -16.16
N THR A 81 3.80 -10.29 -16.81
CA THR A 81 2.43 -10.34 -16.33
C THR A 81 2.12 -11.77 -15.91
N ALA A 82 1.49 -11.94 -14.76
CA ALA A 82 1.12 -13.25 -14.24
C ALA A 82 -0.15 -13.17 -13.40
N GLU A 83 -0.84 -14.29 -13.32
CA GLU A 83 -1.87 -14.48 -12.31
C GLU A 83 -1.19 -14.61 -10.94
N VAL A 84 -1.66 -13.79 -10.00
CA VAL A 84 -1.34 -13.87 -8.57
C VAL A 84 -2.62 -14.33 -7.89
N ALA A 85 -2.55 -15.39 -7.10
CA ALA A 85 -3.73 -15.92 -6.41
C ALA A 85 -3.52 -16.00 -4.90
N HIS A 86 -4.56 -15.67 -4.15
CA HIS A 86 -4.65 -15.80 -2.70
C HIS A 86 -6.03 -16.38 -2.36
N GLU A 87 -6.05 -17.49 -1.63
CA GLU A 87 -7.28 -18.23 -1.30
C GLU A 87 -8.18 -18.49 -2.52
N SER A 88 -9.39 -17.92 -2.55
CA SER A 88 -10.36 -18.06 -3.66
C SER A 88 -10.27 -16.98 -4.72
N THR A 89 -9.33 -16.03 -4.59
CA THR A 89 -9.24 -14.85 -5.45
C THR A 89 -7.95 -14.88 -6.27
N ALA A 90 -8.06 -14.52 -7.55
CA ALA A 90 -6.93 -14.48 -8.46
C ALA A 90 -7.00 -13.23 -9.35
N VAL A 91 -5.85 -12.61 -9.57
CA VAL A 91 -5.73 -11.35 -10.30
C VAL A 91 -4.58 -11.39 -11.28
N LEU A 92 -4.80 -10.88 -12.49
CA LEU A 92 -3.76 -10.74 -13.50
C LEU A 92 -2.98 -9.44 -13.28
N ALA A 93 -1.76 -9.52 -12.76
CA ALA A 93 -0.97 -8.36 -12.36
C ALA A 93 0.38 -8.26 -13.10
N LYS A 94 0.87 -7.03 -13.28
CA LYS A 94 2.26 -6.77 -13.70
C LYS A 94 3.19 -6.92 -12.50
N ILE A 95 4.28 -7.65 -12.69
CA ILE A 95 5.32 -7.89 -11.69
C ILE A 95 6.64 -7.42 -12.27
N TYR A 96 7.21 -6.40 -11.64
CA TYR A 96 8.52 -5.86 -11.96
C TYR A 96 9.59 -6.67 -11.23
N VAL A 97 10.71 -6.92 -11.90
CA VAL A 97 11.82 -7.68 -11.32
C VAL A 97 13.03 -6.78 -11.16
N SER A 98 13.52 -6.62 -9.93
CA SER A 98 14.72 -5.84 -9.60
C SER A 98 15.90 -6.75 -9.29
N LYS A 99 17.10 -6.34 -9.71
CA LYS A 99 18.37 -7.00 -9.39
C LYS A 99 18.88 -6.64 -7.99
N GLU A 100 18.41 -5.52 -7.43
CA GLU A 100 18.84 -4.99 -6.13
C GLU A 100 17.93 -5.39 -4.96
N TRP A 101 16.83 -6.10 -5.23
CA TRP A 101 15.85 -6.55 -4.22
C TRP A 101 15.84 -8.08 -4.11
N SER A 102 15.51 -8.61 -2.94
CA SER A 102 15.46 -10.06 -2.67
C SER A 102 14.05 -10.58 -2.31
N GLY A 103 13.12 -9.72 -1.92
CA GLY A 103 11.77 -10.09 -1.48
C GLY A 103 10.72 -10.11 -2.60
N PHE A 104 9.45 -10.09 -2.20
CA PHE A 104 8.32 -9.84 -3.07
C PHE A 104 7.36 -8.85 -2.39
N LEU A 105 7.22 -7.67 -2.98
CA LEU A 105 6.30 -6.63 -2.54
C LEU A 105 5.03 -6.72 -3.38
N LEU A 106 3.90 -6.77 -2.70
CA LEU A 106 2.59 -6.67 -3.32
C LEU A 106 2.14 -5.21 -3.27
N GLY A 107 1.84 -4.64 -4.43
CA GLY A 107 1.38 -3.26 -4.54
C GLY A 107 -0.07 -3.12 -4.07
N CYS A 108 -0.44 -1.92 -3.68
CA CYS A 108 -1.75 -1.56 -3.13
C CYS A 108 -2.93 -2.08 -3.99
N GLN A 109 -2.92 -1.82 -5.30
CA GLN A 109 -3.99 -2.26 -6.19
C GLN A 109 -4.16 -3.78 -6.20
N THR A 110 -3.06 -4.52 -6.34
CA THR A 110 -3.10 -6.00 -6.33
C THR A 110 -3.50 -6.54 -4.96
N ALA A 111 -3.10 -5.88 -3.87
CA ALA A 111 -3.53 -6.25 -2.52
C ALA A 111 -5.04 -6.05 -2.33
N GLN A 112 -5.60 -4.97 -2.86
CA GLN A 112 -7.05 -4.74 -2.83
C GLN A 112 -7.82 -5.74 -3.69
N GLU A 113 -7.36 -6.01 -4.91
CA GLU A 113 -8.00 -6.94 -5.83
C GLU A 113 -7.92 -8.40 -5.35
N LEU A 114 -6.99 -8.72 -4.43
CA LEU A 114 -6.91 -10.00 -3.73
C LEU A 114 -7.64 -10.04 -2.38
N ASP A 115 -8.39 -8.98 -2.03
CA ASP A 115 -9.08 -8.81 -0.74
C ASP A 115 -8.15 -8.89 0.50
N LEU A 116 -6.86 -8.53 0.33
CA LEU A 116 -5.89 -8.45 1.43
C LEU A 116 -5.96 -7.12 2.18
N VAL A 117 -6.36 -6.06 1.47
CA VAL A 117 -6.48 -4.70 2.03
C VAL A 117 -7.82 -4.11 1.64
N HIS A 118 -8.57 -3.65 2.65
CA HIS A 118 -9.77 -2.86 2.46
C HIS A 118 -9.56 -1.45 3.00
N PHE A 119 -9.84 -0.45 2.17
CA PHE A 119 -9.85 0.92 2.62
C PHE A 119 -11.26 1.33 3.01
N ALA A 120 -11.47 1.62 4.29
CA ALA A 120 -12.68 2.26 4.77
C ALA A 120 -12.59 3.78 4.57
N PHE A 121 -12.64 4.25 3.33
CA PHE A 121 -12.75 5.69 3.04
C PHE A 121 -14.20 6.11 3.21
N GLY A 122 -14.47 6.76 4.33
CA GLY A 122 -15.82 7.00 4.77
C GLY A 122 -16.30 5.85 5.65
N ILE A 123 -16.13 6.04 6.96
CA ILE A 123 -17.36 6.02 7.76
C ILE A 123 -18.24 7.03 7.04
N HIS A 124 -19.08 6.60 6.10
CA HIS A 124 -20.24 7.40 5.74
C HIS A 124 -20.80 7.74 7.09
N ALA A 125 -20.78 9.02 7.46
CA ALA A 125 -21.50 9.44 8.62
C ALA A 125 -22.91 8.89 8.37
N ARG A 126 -23.26 7.79 9.06
CA ARG A 126 -24.59 7.65 9.64
C ARG A 126 -24.84 9.07 10.13
N ASN A 127 -25.83 9.72 9.51
CA ASN A 127 -26.17 11.13 9.67
C ASN A 127 -25.42 11.74 10.86
N LEU A 128 -24.60 12.79 10.69
CA LEU A 128 -23.77 13.36 11.77
C LEU A 128 -24.50 13.42 13.13
N GLU A 129 -25.80 13.67 13.13
CA GLU A 129 -26.69 13.62 14.30
C GLU A 129 -26.77 12.24 14.98
N ASP A 130 -26.87 11.15 14.23
CA ASP A 130 -26.85 9.77 14.71
C ASP A 130 -25.48 9.37 15.26
N LEU A 131 -24.39 9.81 14.61
CA LEU A 131 -23.03 9.58 15.13
C LEU A 131 -22.79 10.35 16.43
N ILE A 132 -23.24 11.62 16.50
CA ILE A 132 -23.18 12.43 17.72
C ILE A 132 -24.00 11.79 18.83
N LYS A 133 -25.18 11.23 18.53
CA LYS A 133 -25.99 10.49 19.51
C LYS A 133 -25.31 9.21 19.98
N GLU A 134 -24.71 8.44 19.08
CA GLU A 134 -24.00 7.20 19.41
C GLU A 134 -22.77 7.46 20.27
N LEU A 135 -22.04 8.54 19.97
CA LEU A 135 -20.83 8.96 20.69
C LEU A 135 -21.13 9.97 21.82
N ASP A 136 -22.39 10.24 22.14
CA ASP A 136 -22.82 11.24 23.12
C ASP A 136 -22.20 11.02 24.51
N SER A 137 -21.93 9.75 24.85
CA SER A 137 -21.23 9.37 26.07
C SER A 137 -19.77 9.82 26.13
N LEU A 138 -19.09 10.00 25.00
CA LEU A 138 -17.71 10.51 24.94
C LEU A 138 -17.63 12.03 25.17
N PHE A 139 -18.74 12.74 24.93
CA PHE A 139 -18.85 14.18 25.15
C PHE A 139 -19.50 14.51 26.51
N LYS A 140 -19.65 13.51 27.39
CA LYS A 140 -20.22 13.65 28.73
C LYS A 140 -19.31 12.99 29.76
N GLY A 141 -19.20 13.61 30.94
CA GLY A 141 -18.50 13.03 32.09
C GLY A 141 -17.17 13.69 32.42
N ILE A 142 -16.26 12.92 33.01
CA ILE A 142 -14.98 13.41 33.54
C ILE A 142 -14.04 13.74 32.37
N GLY A 143 -13.56 14.98 32.31
CA GLY A 143 -12.69 15.48 31.22
C GLY A 143 -13.37 16.50 30.29
N CYS A 144 -14.70 16.64 30.35
CA CYS A 144 -15.42 17.67 29.59
C CYS A 144 -15.38 19.02 30.31
N LEU A 145 -15.15 20.11 29.56
CA LEU A 145 -15.25 21.48 30.06
C LEU A 145 -16.67 21.75 30.57
N LYS A 146 -16.79 22.09 31.85
CA LYS A 146 -18.06 22.51 32.46
C LYS A 146 -18.23 24.02 32.29
N GLY A 147 -19.43 24.47 31.90
CA GLY A 147 -19.77 25.89 31.78
C GLY A 147 -20.10 26.30 30.34
N PRO A 148 -20.22 27.62 30.07
CA PRO A 148 -20.48 28.13 28.72
C PRO A 148 -19.41 27.64 27.73
N PRO A 149 -19.75 27.44 26.45
CA PRO A 149 -18.78 27.05 25.43
C PRO A 149 -17.58 27.99 25.45
N LEU A 150 -16.37 27.43 25.62
CA LEU A 150 -15.15 28.19 25.52
C LEU A 150 -15.04 28.72 24.09
N LYS A 151 -15.16 30.03 23.90
CA LYS A 151 -14.82 30.68 22.64
C LYS A 151 -13.30 30.67 22.53
N LEU A 152 -12.75 29.71 21.78
CA LEU A 152 -11.37 29.75 21.35
C LEU A 152 -11.29 30.73 20.18
N PRO A 153 -10.68 31.92 20.35
CA PRO A 153 -10.45 32.80 19.21
C PRO A 153 -9.47 32.11 18.27
N MET A 154 -9.91 31.80 17.05
CA MET A 154 -9.00 31.42 15.99
C MET A 154 -8.36 32.67 15.44
N ASP A 155 -7.05 32.61 15.22
CA ASP A 155 -6.34 33.62 14.45
C ASP A 155 -6.52 33.29 12.97
N ASP A 156 -7.48 33.97 12.33
CA ASP A 156 -7.80 33.81 10.91
C ASP A 156 -6.63 34.21 9.99
N SER A 157 -5.57 34.85 10.52
CA SER A 157 -4.37 35.20 9.75
C SER A 157 -3.39 34.03 9.59
N VAL A 158 -3.62 32.93 10.32
CA VAL A 158 -2.78 31.72 10.24
C VAL A 158 -3.37 30.74 9.23
N ALA A 159 -2.63 30.48 8.16
CA ALA A 159 -2.99 29.45 7.19
C ALA A 159 -2.94 28.06 7.87
N PRO A 160 -3.97 27.21 7.68
CA PRO A 160 -3.96 25.84 8.20
C PRO A 160 -2.74 25.09 7.67
N VAL A 161 -1.97 24.49 8.57
CA VAL A 161 -0.84 23.65 8.20
C VAL A 161 -1.34 22.20 8.10
N ALA A 162 -2.06 21.90 7.03
CA ALA A 162 -2.31 20.53 6.61
C ALA A 162 -1.34 20.22 5.46
N LEU A 163 -0.42 19.29 5.70
CA LEU A 163 0.38 18.62 4.66
C LEU A 163 -0.41 17.43 4.12
#